data_AF-A0A2N3LLN7-F1
#
_entry.id   AF-A0A2N3LLN7-F1
#
_cell.length_a   1.000
_cell.length_b   1.000
_cell.length_c   1.000
_cell.angle_alpha   90.00
_cell.angle_beta   90.00
_cell.angle_gamma   90.00
#
_symmetry.space_group_name_H-M   'P 1'
#
loop_
_entity.id
_entity.type
_entity.pdbx_description
1 polymer ?
#
loop_
_entity_poly.entity_id
_entity_poly.type
_entity_poly.pdbx_seq_one_letter_code
_entity_poly.pdbx_strand_id
1 'polypeptide(L)' 'MKEKILEICCTNKNCNTWFQSPFTFGNLDGFNVSAFKGLYAQCPNCGHMVTGTTNNYRVITLKRECC' A
#
# COMPACT_ATOMS: atom_id res chain seq x y z
N MET A 1 7.72 -11.30 -15.26
CA MET A 1 6.41 -11.13 -14.57
C MET A 1 6.24 -9.66 -14.21
N LYS A 2 5.05 -9.08 -14.44
CA LYS A 2 4.71 -7.75 -13.92
C LYS A 2 4.26 -7.95 -12.46
N GLU A 3 5.07 -7.53 -11.51
CA GLU A 3 4.70 -7.59 -10.10
C GLU A 3 3.92 -6.33 -9.78
N LYS A 4 2.69 -6.47 -9.32
CA LYS A 4 1.94 -5.35 -8.77
C LYS A 4 2.26 -5.30 -7.29
N ILE A 5 2.49 -4.11 -6.77
CA ILE A 5 2.59 -3.88 -5.33
C ILE A 5 1.60 -2.81 -4.92
N LEU A 6 1.19 -2.91 -3.67
CA LEU A 6 0.23 -2.03 -3.06
C LEU A 6 0.98 -1.09 -2.13
N GLU A 7 0.83 0.20 -2.34
CA GLU A 7 1.41 1.23 -1.48
C GLU A 7 0.30 1.99 -0.75
N ILE A 8 0.58 2.34 0.50
CA ILE A 8 -0.29 3.13 1.35
C ILE A 8 0.47 4.39 1.73
N CYS A 9 -0.20 5.53 1.68
CA CYS A 9 0.34 6.80 2.18
C CYS A 9 0.01 6.95 3.66
N CYS A 10 1.03 7.28 4.46
CA CYS A 10 0.85 7.59 5.86
C CYS A 10 0.00 8.86 6.03
N THR A 11 -1.09 8.77 6.77
CA THR A 11 -2.02 9.88 7.06
C THR A 11 -1.50 10.83 8.15
N ASN A 12 -0.37 10.51 8.78
CA ASN A 12 0.29 11.43 9.69
C ASN A 12 0.86 12.60 8.88
N LYS A 13 0.38 13.82 9.17
CA LYS A 13 0.78 15.06 8.48
C LYS A 13 2.30 15.31 8.50
N ASN A 14 3.00 14.80 9.50
CA ASN A 14 4.46 14.94 9.63
C ASN A 14 5.24 13.87 8.88
N CYS A 15 4.58 12.80 8.39
CA CYS A 15 5.22 11.70 7.68
C CYS A 15 4.90 11.75 6.19
N ASN A 16 3.61 11.70 5.81
CA ASN A 16 3.12 11.68 4.42
C ASN A 16 3.92 10.77 3.46
N THR A 17 4.50 9.70 3.99
CA THR A 17 5.37 8.80 3.24
C THR A 17 4.54 7.68 2.63
N TRP A 18 4.80 7.37 1.37
CA TRP A 18 4.29 6.18 0.72
C TRP A 18 5.16 4.99 1.11
N PHE A 19 4.53 3.92 1.56
CA PHE A 19 5.22 2.69 1.92
C PHE A 19 4.47 1.48 1.38
N GLN A 20 5.22 0.42 1.11
CA GLN A 20 4.62 -0.83 0.67
C GLN A 20 3.73 -1.39 1.79
N SER A 21 2.49 -1.70 1.43
CA SER A 21 1.55 -2.37 2.30
C SER A 21 2.14 -3.72 2.77
N PRO A 22 2.14 -4.02 4.08
CA PRO A 22 2.58 -5.32 4.59
C PRO A 22 1.62 -6.45 4.17
N PHE A 23 0.41 -6.10 3.74
CA PHE A 23 -0.57 -7.06 3.26
C PHE A 23 -0.18 -7.58 1.87
N THR A 24 0.11 -8.87 1.79
CA THR A 24 0.35 -9.58 0.53
C THR A 24 -0.98 -10.00 -0.06
N PHE A 25 -1.44 -9.28 -1.08
CA PHE A 25 -2.62 -9.69 -1.84
C PHE A 25 -2.15 -10.43 -3.10
N GLY A 26 -2.57 -11.70 -3.25
CA GLY A 26 -2.06 -12.58 -4.30
C GLY A 26 -2.33 -12.04 -5.71
N ASN A 27 -3.57 -11.59 -5.97
CA ASN A 27 -3.91 -10.94 -7.23
C ASN A 27 -4.35 -9.50 -6.97
N LEU A 28 -3.58 -8.54 -7.49
CA LEU A 28 -3.92 -7.12 -7.47
C LEU A 28 -4.66 -6.66 -8.73
N ASP A 29 -4.92 -7.57 -9.67
CA ASP A 29 -5.80 -7.33 -10.81
C ASP A 29 -7.26 -7.29 -10.32
N GLY A 30 -7.85 -6.09 -10.26
CA GLY A 30 -9.16 -5.86 -9.65
C GLY A 30 -9.14 -5.56 -8.15
N PHE A 31 -7.98 -5.18 -7.58
CA PHE A 31 -7.89 -4.83 -6.16
C PHE A 31 -8.87 -3.71 -5.78
N ASN A 32 -9.69 -3.96 -4.76
CA ASN A 32 -10.63 -3.00 -4.20
C ASN A 32 -10.19 -2.61 -2.78
N VAL A 33 -10.18 -1.31 -2.52
CA VAL A 33 -9.85 -0.74 -1.20
C VAL A 33 -10.69 -1.29 -0.05
N SER A 34 -11.88 -1.84 -0.34
CA SER A 34 -12.70 -2.55 0.65
C SER A 34 -11.95 -3.73 1.30
N ALA A 35 -10.94 -4.29 0.64
CA ALA A 35 -10.05 -5.30 1.22
C ALA A 35 -9.24 -4.77 2.41
N PHE A 36 -9.07 -3.46 2.54
CA PHE A 36 -8.46 -2.82 3.71
C PHE A 36 -9.43 -2.52 4.85
N LYS A 37 -10.73 -2.79 4.68
CA LYS A 37 -11.72 -2.47 5.71
C LYS A 37 -11.43 -3.29 6.97
N GLY A 38 -11.06 -2.59 8.05
CA GLY A 38 -10.66 -3.21 9.32
C GLY A 38 -9.19 -3.62 9.40
N LEU A 39 -8.41 -3.41 8.34
CA LEU A 39 -6.97 -3.63 8.34
C LEU A 39 -6.23 -2.32 8.63
N TYR A 40 -5.16 -2.43 9.43
CA TYR A 40 -4.29 -1.32 9.77
C TYR A 40 -2.86 -1.69 9.41
N ALA A 41 -2.21 -0.86 8.61
CA ALA A 41 -0.79 -0.98 8.31
C ALA A 41 -0.02 -0.03 9.23
N GLN A 42 1.00 -0.55 9.90
CA GLN A 42 1.91 0.31 10.65
C GLN A 42 2.87 0.99 9.68
N CYS A 43 2.95 2.32 9.73
CA CYS A 43 3.90 3.07 8.93
C CYS A 43 5.34 2.76 9.44
N PRO A 44 6.23 2.25 8.59
CA PRO A 44 7.60 1.89 9.02
C PRO A 44 8.45 3.12 9.37
N ASN A 45 8.07 4.32 8.89
CA ASN A 45 8.83 5.54 9.12
C ASN A 45 8.49 6.22 10.45
N CYS A 46 7.20 6.28 10.83
CA CYS A 46 6.76 7.00 12.04
C CYS A 46 6.04 6.12 13.08
N GLY A 47 5.85 4.83 12.81
CA GLY A 47 5.16 3.89 13.68
C GLY A 47 3.64 4.09 13.78
N HIS A 48 3.08 5.09 13.10
CA HIS A 48 1.64 5.40 13.13
C HIS A 48 0.82 4.32 12.42
N MET A 49 -0.32 3.96 13.00
CA MET A 49 -1.25 3.00 12.41
C MET A 49 -2.11 3.69 11.36
N VAL A 50 -2.06 3.19 10.12
CA VAL A 50 -2.72 3.79 8.97
C VAL A 50 -3.71 2.79 8.39
N THR A 51 -4.95 3.22 8.21
CA THR A 51 -5.97 2.43 7.50
C THR A 51 -5.90 2.75 6.00
N GLY A 52 -6.04 1.72 5.16
CA GLY A 52 -6.18 1.91 3.72
C GLY A 52 -7.57 2.46 3.38
N THR A 53 -7.61 3.62 2.74
CA THR A 53 -8.81 4.30 2.23
C THR A 53 -8.59 4.68 0.78
N THR A 54 -9.66 5.02 0.06
CA THR A 54 -9.58 5.22 -1.40
C THR A 54 -8.61 6.34 -1.80
N ASN A 55 -8.36 7.25 -0.86
CA ASN A 55 -7.56 8.46 -1.08
C ASN A 55 -6.08 8.30 -0.69
N ASN A 56 -5.70 7.23 0.02
CA ASN A 56 -4.32 7.03 0.50
C ASN A 56 -3.76 5.65 0.13
N TYR A 57 -4.27 5.03 -0.94
CA TYR A 57 -3.70 3.81 -1.51
C TYR A 57 -3.41 3.99 -2.99
N ARG A 58 -2.42 3.25 -3.50
CA ARG A 58 -2.18 3.10 -4.93
C ARG A 58 -1.62 1.72 -5.23
N VAL A 59 -1.97 1.20 -6.40
CA VAL A 59 -1.38 -0.02 -6.94
C VAL A 59 -0.37 0.40 -8.00
N ILE A 60 0.91 0.10 -7.76
CA ILE A 60 1.97 0.35 -8.74
C ILE A 60 2.39 -0.97 -9.38
N THR A 61 2.72 -0.93 -10.66
CA THR A 61 3.25 -2.09 -11.37
C THR A 61 4.76 -1.96 -11.44
N LEU A 62 5.48 -2.78 -10.69
CA LEU A 62 6.92 -2.92 -10.81
C LEU A 62 7.21 -3.65 -12.13
N LYS A 63 7.83 -2.93 -13.06
CA LYS A 63 8.57 -3.58 -14.15
C LYS A 63 9.90 -4.01 -13.55
N ARG A 64 10.05 -5.31 -13.28
CA ARG A 64 11.42 -5.85 -13.18
C ARG A 64 12.01 -5.77 -14.58
N GLU A 65 12.79 -4.74 -14.86
CA GLU A 65 13.79 -4.81 -15.91
C GLU A 65 14.80 -5.86 -15.46
N CYS A 66 14.72 -7.07 -16.03
CA CYS A 66 15.82 -8.03 -15.90
C CYS A 66 17.02 -7.45 -16.66
N CYS A 67 18.09 -7.12 -15.94
CA CYS A 67 19.43 -7.08 -16.51
C CYS A 67 19.94 -8.50 -16.75
#